data_AF-A0A0C9TUJ9-F1
#
_entry.id   AF-A0A0C9TUJ9-F1
#
_cell.length_a   1.000
_cell.length_b   1.000
_cell.length_c   1.000
_cell.angle_alpha   90.00
_cell.angle_beta   90.00
_cell.angle_gamma   90.00
#
_symmetry.space_group_name_H-M   'P 1'
#
loop_
_entity.id
_entity.type
_entity.pdbx_description
1 polymer ?
#
loop_
_entity_poly.entity_id
_entity_poly.type
_entity_poly.pdbx_seq_one_letter_code
_entity_poly.pdbx_strand_id
1 'polypeptide(L)'
;MDVSEQVDCHRALIRQRILRYTALLLSLIICATSSLLESTKITRKDPEPYHTSALTGEAWLIELLVGHPEQIRCELGLHAHVFAQLISEL
;
A
#
# COMPACT_ATOMS: atom_id res chain seq x y z
N MET A 1 -43.88 -37.40 23.54
CA MET A 1 -42.81 -36.69 22.80
C MET A 1 -42.12 -37.70 21.93
N ASP A 2 -42.15 -37.46 20.62
CA ASP A 2 -41.77 -38.42 19.60
C ASP A 2 -40.25 -38.52 19.45
N VAL A 3 -39.74 -39.74 19.29
CA VAL A 3 -38.30 -40.03 19.23
C VAL A 3 -37.66 -39.32 18.02
N SER A 4 -38.42 -39.12 16.93
CA SER A 4 -37.94 -38.40 15.75
C SER A 4 -37.61 -36.93 16.05
N GLU A 5 -38.46 -36.26 16.84
CA GLU A 5 -38.31 -34.84 17.19
C GLU A 5 -37.05 -34.60 18.04
N GLN A 6 -36.69 -35.55 18.90
CA GLN A 6 -35.49 -35.48 19.74
C GLN A 6 -34.19 -35.66 18.92
N VAL A 7 -34.19 -36.49 17.88
CA VAL A 7 -33.03 -36.68 16.99
C VAL A 7 -32.84 -35.47 16.08
N ASP A 8 -33.92 -34.84 15.60
CA ASP A 8 -33.87 -33.60 14.81
C ASP A 8 -33.31 -32.41 15.61
N CYS A 9 -33.74 -32.25 16.86
CA CYS A 9 -33.20 -31.23 17.77
C CYS A 9 -31.71 -31.44 18.02
N HIS A 10 -31.27 -32.67 18.27
CA HIS A 10 -29.86 -33.00 18.48
C HIS A 10 -28.99 -32.68 17.24
N ARG A 11 -29.46 -33.01 16.03
CA ARG A 11 -28.78 -32.64 14.77
C ARG A 11 -28.69 -31.12 14.59
N ALA A 12 -29.76 -30.40 14.90
CA ALA A 12 -29.79 -28.94 14.82
C ALA A 12 -28.78 -28.29 15.79
N LEU A 13 -28.68 -28.80 17.02
CA LEU A 13 -27.72 -28.33 18.02
C LEU A 13 -26.27 -28.60 17.61
N ILE A 14 -25.98 -29.79 17.05
CA ILE A 14 -24.64 -30.10 16.51
C ILE A 14 -24.29 -29.17 15.36
N ARG A 15 -25.21 -28.97 14.41
CA ARG A 15 -25.02 -28.07 13.27
C ARG A 15 -24.74 -26.63 13.74
N GLN A 16 -25.49 -26.15 14.72
CA GLN A 16 -25.31 -24.81 15.28
C GLN A 16 -23.94 -24.65 15.96
N ARG A 17 -23.47 -25.67 16.67
CA ARG A 17 -22.13 -25.68 17.28
C ARG A 17 -21.04 -25.64 16.21
N ILE A 18 -21.14 -26.47 15.18
CA ILE A 18 -20.18 -26.50 14.07
C ILE A 18 -20.13 -25.12 13.41
N LEU A 19 -21.28 -24.54 13.03
CA LEU A 19 -21.34 -23.22 12.40
C LEU A 19 -20.73 -22.12 13.27
N ARG A 20 -20.96 -22.18 14.59
CA ARG A 20 -20.40 -21.21 15.53
C ARG A 20 -18.88 -21.35 15.65
N TYR A 21 -18.36 -22.57 15.75
CA TYR A 21 -16.91 -22.81 15.79
C TYR A 21 -16.23 -22.44 14.47
N THR A 22 -16.84 -22.74 13.33
CA THR A 22 -16.30 -22.35 12.03
C THR A 22 -16.28 -20.84 11.88
N ALA A 23 -17.34 -20.12 12.30
CA ALA A 23 -17.36 -18.66 12.26
C ALA A 23 -16.28 -18.04 13.16
N LEU A 24 -16.08 -18.59 14.37
CA LEU A 24 -15.03 -18.13 15.28
C LEU A 24 -13.63 -18.36 14.70
N LEU A 25 -13.36 -19.53 14.14
CA LEU A 25 -12.08 -19.83 13.49
C LEU A 25 -11.82 -18.90 12.30
N LEU A 26 -12.82 -18.67 11.45
CA LEU A 26 -12.69 -17.75 10.31
C LEU A 26 -12.40 -16.32 10.81
N SER A 27 -13.09 -15.85 11.85
CA SER A 27 -12.86 -14.52 12.42
C SER A 27 -11.44 -14.37 13.00
N LEU A 28 -10.92 -15.42 13.65
CA LEU A 28 -9.55 -15.44 14.18
C LEU A 28 -8.51 -15.38 13.06
N ILE A 29 -8.71 -16.15 11.98
CA ILE A 29 -7.81 -16.17 10.82
C ILE A 29 -7.79 -14.79 10.12
N ILE A 30 -8.97 -14.18 9.91
CA ILE A 30 -9.08 -12.86 9.29
C ILE A 30 -8.35 -11.81 10.14
N CYS A 31 -8.54 -11.81 11.47
CA CYS A 31 -7.89 -10.86 12.38
C CYS A 31 -6.36 -11.04 12.44
N ALA A 32 -5.87 -12.28 12.43
CA ALA A 32 -4.44 -12.56 12.43
C ALA A 32 -3.76 -12.11 11.11
N THR A 33 -4.47 -12.25 9.98
CA THR A 33 -3.94 -11.92 8.66
C THR A 33 -4.06 -10.44 8.31
N SER A 34 -5.05 -9.70 8.86
CA SER A 34 -5.18 -8.27 8.62
C SER A 34 -3.97 -7.46 9.09
N SER A 35 -3.39 -7.81 10.25
CA SER A 35 -2.20 -7.15 10.77
C SER A 35 -0.97 -7.34 9.87
N LEU A 36 -0.87 -8.52 9.24
CA LEU A 36 0.21 -8.81 8.29
C LEU A 36 0.02 -8.01 7.00
N LEU A 37 -1.21 -7.92 6.49
CA LEU A 37 -1.50 -7.13 5.30
C LEU A 37 -1.17 -5.64 5.51
N GLU A 38 -1.52 -5.08 6.67
CA GLU A 38 -1.20 -3.69 7.02
C GLU A 38 0.31 -3.46 7.10
N SER A 39 1.06 -4.39 7.71
CA SER A 39 2.53 -4.35 7.74
C SER A 39 3.15 -4.41 6.34
N THR A 40 2.61 -5.24 5.44
CA THR A 40 3.06 -5.31 4.04
C THR A 40 2.71 -4.07 3.22
N LYS A 41 1.62 -3.38 3.55
CA LYS A 41 1.23 -2.13 2.90
C LYS A 41 2.19 -0.99 3.25
N ILE A 42 2.66 -0.94 4.49
CA ILE A 42 3.70 0.01 4.93
C ILE A 42 5.05 -0.27 4.26
N THR A 43 5.36 -1.53 3.93
CA THR A 43 6.63 -1.91 3.25
C THR A 43 6.59 -1.80 1.73
N ARG A 44 5.41 -1.70 1.10
CA ARG A 44 5.32 -1.19 -0.27
C ARG A 44 5.63 0.29 -0.21
N LYS A 45 6.90 0.62 -0.45
CA LYS A 45 7.36 1.97 -0.77
C LYS A 45 6.43 2.52 -1.85
N ASP A 46 5.46 3.33 -1.47
CA ASP A 46 4.66 4.07 -2.44
C ASP A 46 5.66 4.85 -3.31
N PRO A 47 5.54 4.80 -4.64
CA PRO A 47 6.40 5.59 -5.50
C PRO A 47 6.27 7.05 -5.06
N GLU A 48 7.40 7.62 -4.69
CA GLU A 48 7.51 9.01 -4.26
C GLU A 48 6.84 9.87 -5.33
N PRO A 49 5.84 10.70 -4.97
CA PRO A 49 5.06 11.43 -5.96
C PRO A 49 5.99 12.30 -6.80
N TYR A 50 6.12 11.95 -8.09
CA TYR A 50 6.98 12.61 -9.08
C TYR A 50 6.71 14.12 -9.20
N HIS A 51 5.53 14.57 -8.74
CA HIS A 51 5.04 15.93 -8.90
C HIS A 51 5.07 16.77 -7.61
N THR A 52 5.85 16.41 -6.59
CA THR A 52 6.08 17.31 -5.44
C THR A 52 6.98 18.49 -5.78
N SER A 53 7.46 18.56 -7.02
CA SER A 53 8.18 19.69 -7.55
C SER A 53 7.53 21.01 -7.19
N ALA A 54 8.30 21.88 -6.54
CA ALA A 54 7.80 23.17 -6.09
C ALA A 54 7.14 23.95 -7.25
N LEU A 55 5.95 24.53 -7.00
CA LEU A 55 5.12 25.22 -7.99
C LEU A 55 5.76 26.47 -8.64
N THR A 56 6.98 26.82 -8.24
CA THR A 56 7.78 27.87 -8.88
C THR A 56 8.91 27.24 -9.70
N GLY A 57 9.12 27.73 -10.92
CA GLY A 57 10.15 27.21 -11.82
C GLY A 57 11.56 27.25 -11.22
N GLU A 58 11.86 28.24 -10.37
CA GLU A 58 13.15 28.35 -9.67
C GLU A 58 13.34 27.24 -8.62
N ALA A 59 12.32 26.98 -7.79
CA ALA A 59 12.42 25.94 -6.77
C ALA A 59 12.43 24.54 -7.40
N TRP A 60 11.69 24.34 -8.49
CA TRP A 60 11.80 23.13 -9.32
C TRP A 60 13.22 22.91 -9.86
N LEU A 61 13.88 23.96 -10.37
CA LEU A 61 15.27 23.87 -10.85
C LEU A 61 16.25 23.55 -9.73
N ILE A 62 16.08 24.12 -8.54
CA ILE A 62 16.92 23.81 -7.36
C ILE A 62 16.76 22.35 -6.96
N GLU A 63 15.53 21.84 -6.89
CA GLU A 63 15.26 20.43 -6.60
C GLU A 63 15.87 19.49 -7.65
N LEU A 64 15.78 19.85 -8.93
CA LEU A 64 16.32 19.09 -10.04
C LEU A 64 17.87 19.04 -10.01
N LEU A 65 18.52 20.11 -9.56
CA LEU A 65 19.99 20.20 -9.46
C LEU A 65 20.55 19.55 -8.20
N VAL A 66 19.84 19.63 -7.07
CA VAL A 66 20.33 19.19 -5.75
C VAL A 66 19.85 17.78 -5.40
N GLY A 67 18.62 17.41 -5.75
CA GLY A 67 17.99 16.16 -5.32
C GLY A 67 18.45 14.96 -6.13
N HIS A 68 18.44 15.07 -7.47
CA HIS A 68 18.69 13.93 -8.35
C HIS A 68 19.34 14.35 -9.68
N PRO A 69 20.68 14.29 -9.81
CA PRO A 69 21.39 14.68 -11.04
C PRO A 69 21.07 13.81 -12.27
N GLU A 70 20.36 12.70 -12.06
CA GLU A 70 19.88 11.82 -13.14
C GLU A 70 18.52 12.28 -13.68
N GLN A 71 17.70 12.96 -12.88
CA GLN A 71 16.39 13.46 -13.28
C GLN A 71 16.51 14.62 -14.26
N ILE A 72 17.55 15.46 -14.15
CA ILE A 72 17.80 16.53 -15.13
C ILE A 72 18.03 15.96 -16.55
N ARG A 73 18.63 14.77 -16.65
CA ARG A 73 18.82 14.09 -17.94
C ARG A 73 17.49 13.59 -18.50
N CYS A 74 16.60 13.09 -17.64
CA CYS A 74 15.27 12.63 -18.05
C CYS A 74 14.34 13.80 -18.42
N GLU A 75 14.42 14.92 -17.71
CA GLU A 75 13.54 16.09 -17.85
C GLU A 75 14.01 17.05 -18.97
N LEU A 76 15.29 17.44 -18.93
CA LEU A 76 15.85 18.45 -19.85
C LEU A 76 16.67 17.83 -20.99
N GLY A 77 16.90 16.50 -20.98
CA GLY A 77 17.70 15.82 -22.01
C GLY A 77 19.20 16.13 -21.94
N LEU A 78 19.66 16.74 -20.85
CA LEU A 78 21.03 17.22 -20.69
C LEU A 78 21.54 16.97 -19.27
N HIS A 79 22.86 16.94 -19.09
CA HIS A 79 23.47 16.74 -17.78
C HIS A 79 23.49 18.04 -16.96
N ALA A 80 23.43 17.92 -15.62
CA ALA A 80 23.48 19.05 -14.67
C ALA A 80 24.62 20.04 -14.95
N HIS A 81 25.81 19.55 -15.29
CA HIS A 81 26.96 20.40 -15.59
C HIS A 81 26.78 21.22 -16.87
N VAL A 82 26.12 20.67 -17.89
CA VAL A 82 25.83 21.39 -19.16
C VAL A 82 24.79 22.47 -18.90
N PHE A 83 23.77 22.16 -18.08
CA PHE A 83 22.77 23.14 -17.66
C PHE A 83 23.43 24.33 -16.95
N ALA A 84 24.29 24.06 -15.96
CA ALA A 84 24.99 25.09 -15.20
C ALA A 84 25.88 25.96 -16.09
N GLN A 85 26.55 25.36 -17.08
CA GLN A 85 27.36 26.10 -18.05
C GLN A 85 26.50 27.00 -18.93
N LEU A 86 25.36 26.53 -19.44
CA LEU A 86 24.43 27.35 -20.24
C LEU A 86 23.91 28.55 -19.47
N ILE A 87 23.56 28.38 -18.19
CA ILE A 87 23.12 29.48 -17.33
C ILE A 87 24.24 30.48 -17.07
N SER A 88 25.49 30.02 -16.95
CA SER A 88 26.64 30.91 -16.75
C SER A 88 27.00 31.76 -17.97
N GLU A 89 26.55 31.37 -19.17
CA GLU A 89 26.82 32.06 -20.43
C GLU A 89 25.68 33.01 -20.85
N LEU A 90 24.59 33.06 -20.08
CA LEU A 90 23.44 33.97 -20.24
C LEU A 90 23.64 35.27 -19.45
#